data_AF-A0A9D5PEB7-F1
#
_entry.id   AF-A0A9D5PEB7-F1
#
_cell.length_a   1.000
_cell.length_b   1.000
_cell.length_c   1.000
_cell.angle_alpha   90.00
_cell.angle_beta   90.00
_cell.angle_gamma   90.00
#
_symmetry.space_group_name_H-M   'P 1'
#
loop_
_entity.id
_entity.type
_entity.pdbx_description
1 polymer ?
#
loop_
_entity_poly.entity_id
_entity_poly.type
_entity_poly.pdbx_seq_one_letter_code
_entity_poly.pdbx_strand_id
1 'polypeptide(L)'
;MMNHLIYSGIRYTYADSLTLKEYAKQAFDGVNIFLFQSKWEWFKHSFSLVALICLISSAIILILCGLQEIFKDEHDWEKLFMMLPIPFIIIIPPALIGLYYKSFIITRRIERKLRRFIEQYLPEATNIRKITLTNYLIDYQEQELEVAFYIERKYNEKKKKLQKFKFIVCGLHYTTRDGDYSIIGQNNQLTKEFLHDWFIYAKEKPHCHNIYVSTQLFFAKFPLSTTIVRETVNHTLEELLYMTEKFDLIPIKAILKE
;
A
#
# COMPACT_ATOMS: atom_id res chain seq x y z
N MET A 1 -16.53 21.40 -3.26
CA MET A 1 -16.44 20.12 -4.01
C MET A 1 -15.39 19.26 -3.31
N MET A 2 -15.82 18.53 -2.27
CA MET A 2 -14.93 17.71 -1.44
C MET A 2 -14.66 16.41 -2.17
N ASN A 3 -13.48 16.29 -2.77
CA ASN A 3 -12.98 14.99 -3.19
C ASN A 3 -12.87 14.12 -1.96
N HIS A 4 -13.73 13.11 -1.89
CA HIS A 4 -13.65 11.97 -0.99
C HIS A 4 -12.26 11.33 -1.12
N LEU A 5 -11.30 11.82 -0.34
CA LEU A 5 -10.12 11.06 0.03
C LEU A 5 -10.60 10.01 1.02
N ILE A 6 -11.35 9.02 0.52
CA ILE A 6 -11.52 7.75 1.22
C ILE A 6 -10.11 7.21 1.32
N TYR A 7 -9.56 7.34 2.53
CA TYR A 7 -8.35 6.64 2.90
C TYR A 7 -8.69 5.16 2.82
N SER A 8 -8.39 4.55 1.67
CA SER A 8 -8.01 3.14 1.71
C SER A 8 -6.68 3.16 2.44
N GLY A 9 -6.72 2.94 3.75
CA GLY A 9 -5.52 2.62 4.51
C GLY A 9 -4.72 1.55 3.76
N ILE A 10 -3.42 1.47 4.02
CA ILE A 10 -2.59 0.40 3.44
C ILE A 10 -3.26 -0.93 3.81
N ARG A 11 -3.92 -1.57 2.82
CA ARG A 11 -4.50 -2.89 3.03
C ARG A 11 -3.39 -3.88 2.81
N TYR A 12 -2.92 -4.41 3.93
CA TYR A 12 -2.07 -5.59 3.94
C TYR A 12 -2.95 -6.79 3.64
N THR A 13 -2.67 -7.46 2.52
CA THR A 13 -3.39 -8.68 2.16
C THR A 13 -2.38 -9.81 2.12
N TYR A 14 -2.60 -10.87 2.91
CA TYR A 14 -1.88 -12.12 2.73
C TYR A 14 -2.22 -12.68 1.36
N ALA A 15 -1.27 -12.67 0.43
CA ALA A 15 -1.48 -13.13 -0.93
C ALA A 15 -1.65 -14.65 -1.01
N ASP A 16 -1.10 -15.38 -0.04
CA ASP A 16 -1.14 -16.84 0.00
C ASP A 16 -2.57 -17.38 0.21
N SER A 17 -3.46 -16.56 0.80
CA SER A 17 -4.88 -16.90 0.95
C SER A 17 -5.75 -16.47 -0.23
N LEU A 18 -5.18 -15.80 -1.24
CA LEU A 18 -5.90 -15.31 -2.40
C LEU A 18 -5.89 -16.33 -3.53
N THR A 19 -7.02 -16.46 -4.21
CA THR A 19 -7.05 -17.14 -5.51
C THR A 19 -6.27 -16.32 -6.56
N LEU A 20 -5.80 -16.98 -7.64
CA LEU A 20 -5.08 -16.29 -8.72
C LEU A 20 -5.87 -15.11 -9.32
N LYS A 21 -7.20 -15.25 -9.42
CA LYS A 21 -8.11 -14.21 -9.92
C LYS A 21 -8.13 -12.99 -8.99
N GLU A 22 -8.23 -13.21 -7.68
CA GLU A 22 -8.22 -12.14 -6.68
C GLU A 22 -6.85 -11.47 -6.62
N TYR A 23 -5.78 -12.26 -6.65
CA TYR A 23 -4.42 -11.77 -6.70
C TYR A 23 -4.19 -10.89 -7.94
N ALA A 24 -4.61 -11.35 -9.12
CA ALA A 24 -4.53 -10.56 -10.35
C ALA A 24 -5.28 -9.23 -10.22
N LYS A 25 -6.56 -9.27 -9.82
CA LYS A 25 -7.38 -8.07 -9.63
C LYS A 25 -6.71 -7.05 -8.70
N GLN A 26 -6.27 -7.51 -7.53
CA GLN A 26 -5.64 -6.66 -6.53
C GLN A 26 -4.24 -6.16 -6.97
N ALA A 27 -3.50 -6.96 -7.74
CA ALA A 27 -2.19 -6.58 -8.26
C ALA A 27 -2.29 -5.43 -9.28
N PHE A 28 -3.37 -5.40 -10.07
CA PHE A 28 -3.64 -4.33 -11.03
C PHE A 28 -4.24 -3.07 -10.39
N ASP A 29 -5.03 -3.20 -9.32
CA ASP A 29 -5.56 -2.06 -8.56
C ASP A 29 -4.44 -1.23 -7.90
N GLY A 30 -3.36 -1.88 -7.49
CA GLY A 30 -2.12 -1.21 -7.07
C GLY A 30 -2.22 -0.42 -5.76
N VAL A 31 -3.27 -0.66 -4.97
CA VAL A 31 -3.52 -0.10 -3.62
C VAL A 31 -3.04 -1.05 -2.51
N ASN A 32 -3.02 -2.36 -2.77
CA ASN A 32 -2.71 -3.36 -1.76
C ASN A 32 -1.21 -3.70 -1.71
N ILE A 33 -0.70 -3.92 -0.49
CA ILE A 33 0.62 -4.51 -0.27
C ILE A 33 0.42 -5.98 0.03
N PHE A 34 0.98 -6.84 -0.82
CA PHE A 34 0.90 -8.28 -0.65
C PHE A 34 1.93 -8.78 0.34
N LEU A 35 1.46 -9.54 1.32
CA LEU A 35 2.28 -10.30 2.25
C LEU A 35 2.36 -11.74 1.74
N PHE A 36 3.57 -12.28 1.72
CA PHE A 36 3.81 -13.67 1.37
C PHE A 36 4.52 -14.32 2.55
N GLN A 37 4.04 -15.48 2.98
CA GLN A 37 4.65 -16.30 4.03
C GLN A 37 6.07 -16.71 3.66
N SER A 38 6.36 -16.89 2.37
CA SER A 38 7.70 -17.24 1.91
C SER A 38 8.03 -16.68 0.53
N LYS A 39 9.32 -16.67 0.18
CA LYS A 39 9.77 -16.37 -1.19
C LYS A 39 9.22 -17.38 -2.20
N TRP A 40 8.95 -18.61 -1.77
CA TRP A 40 8.39 -19.65 -2.62
C TRP A 40 6.95 -19.33 -3.01
N GLU A 41 6.12 -18.95 -2.04
CA GLU A 41 4.73 -18.55 -2.34
C GLU A 41 4.69 -17.28 -3.20
N TRP A 42 5.56 -16.30 -2.92
CA TRP A 42 5.73 -15.15 -3.82
C TRP A 42 6.04 -15.57 -5.26
N PHE A 43 6.98 -16.50 -5.43
CA PHE A 43 7.38 -16.98 -6.76
C PHE A 43 6.21 -17.70 -7.44
N LYS A 44 5.52 -18.60 -6.74
CA LYS A 44 4.38 -19.36 -7.26
C LYS A 44 3.26 -18.46 -7.75
N HIS A 45 2.84 -17.46 -6.96
CA HIS A 45 1.80 -16.52 -7.37
C HIS A 45 2.25 -15.61 -8.53
N SER A 46 3.48 -15.09 -8.45
CA SER A 46 4.04 -14.24 -9.51
C SER A 46 4.20 -15.00 -10.83
N PHE A 47 4.74 -16.22 -10.77
CA PHE A 47 4.93 -17.10 -11.92
C PHE A 47 3.59 -17.48 -12.54
N SER A 48 2.62 -17.90 -11.73
CA SER A 48 1.29 -18.29 -12.22
C SER A 48 0.60 -17.14 -12.97
N LEU A 49 0.70 -15.91 -12.47
CA LEU A 49 0.15 -14.73 -13.14
C LEU A 49 0.83 -14.46 -14.49
N VAL A 50 2.17 -14.51 -14.52
CA VAL A 50 2.93 -14.25 -15.76
C VAL A 50 2.73 -15.39 -16.77
N ALA A 51 2.67 -16.65 -16.32
CA ALA A 51 2.39 -17.80 -17.16
C ALA A 51 0.99 -17.71 -17.78
N LEU A 52 -0.02 -17.24 -17.03
CA LEU A 52 -1.35 -16.99 -17.56
C LEU A 52 -1.33 -15.94 -18.69
N ILE A 53 -0.57 -14.85 -18.52
CA ILE A 53 -0.38 -13.84 -19.58
C ILE A 53 0.27 -14.48 -20.82
N CYS A 54 1.30 -15.32 -20.63
CA CYS A 54 1.96 -16.01 -21.73
C CYS A 54 1.01 -16.98 -22.46
N LEU A 55 0.17 -17.72 -21.73
CA LEU A 55 -0.86 -18.58 -22.31
C LEU A 55 -1.84 -17.79 -23.17
N ILE A 56 -2.32 -16.65 -22.67
CA ILE A 56 -3.22 -15.77 -23.42
C ILE A 56 -2.52 -15.24 -24.68
N SER A 57 -1.29 -14.76 -24.57
CA SER A 57 -0.51 -14.30 -25.73
C SER A 57 -0.28 -15.41 -26.76
N SER A 58 -0.02 -16.63 -26.31
CA SER A 58 0.19 -17.79 -27.19
C SER A 58 -1.10 -18.19 -27.91
N ALA A 59 -2.25 -18.14 -27.22
CA ALA A 59 -3.56 -18.37 -27.83
C ALA A 59 -3.89 -17.29 -28.88
N ILE A 60 -3.55 -16.02 -28.61
CA ILE A 60 -3.72 -14.93 -29.59
C ILE A 60 -2.84 -15.16 -30.82
N ILE A 61 -1.58 -15.57 -30.65
CA ILE A 61 -0.70 -15.94 -31.77
C ILE A 61 -1.31 -17.08 -32.57
N LEU A 62 -1.78 -18.14 -31.91
CA LEU A 62 -2.40 -19.29 -32.56
C LEU A 62 -3.63 -18.87 -33.39
N ILE A 63 -4.49 -17.99 -32.86
CA ILE A 63 -5.66 -17.51 -33.59
C ILE A 63 -5.25 -16.64 -34.78
N LEU A 64 -4.40 -15.61 -34.57
CA LEU A 64 -4.06 -14.64 -35.61
C LEU A 64 -3.21 -15.26 -36.72
N CYS A 65 -2.14 -15.96 -36.36
CA CYS A 65 -1.26 -16.60 -37.32
C CYS A 65 -1.89 -17.87 -37.89
N GLY A 66 -2.69 -18.62 -37.12
CA GLY A 66 -3.45 -19.76 -37.65
C GLY A 66 -4.48 -19.34 -38.68
N LEU A 67 -5.22 -18.25 -38.46
CA LEU A 67 -6.12 -17.69 -39.48
C LEU A 67 -5.34 -17.28 -40.74
N GLN A 68 -4.19 -16.61 -40.58
CA GLN A 68 -3.34 -16.25 -41.73
C GLN A 68 -2.86 -17.47 -42.51
N GLU A 69 -2.51 -18.56 -41.83
CA GLU A 69 -1.99 -19.78 -42.47
C GLU A 69 -3.07 -20.52 -43.26
N ILE A 70 -4.33 -20.51 -42.80
CA ILE A 70 -5.47 -21.10 -43.51
C ILE A 70 -5.73 -20.43 -44.86
N PHE A 71 -5.37 -19.16 -45.01
CA PHE A 71 -5.59 -18.40 -46.25
C PHE A 71 -4.38 -18.38 -47.19
N LYS A 72 -3.32 -19.16 -46.91
CA LYS A 72 -2.15 -19.26 -47.79
C LYS A 72 -2.24 -20.47 -48.71
N ASP A 73 -1.65 -20.34 -49.90
CA ASP A 73 -1.49 -21.43 -50.86
C ASP A 73 -0.50 -22.51 -50.34
N GLU A 74 0.54 -22.09 -49.62
CA GLU A 74 1.50 -22.97 -48.93
C GLU A 74 1.43 -22.76 -47.43
N HIS A 75 1.31 -23.86 -46.68
CA HIS A 75 1.11 -23.83 -45.23
C HIS A 75 2.39 -24.22 -44.48
N ASP A 76 2.81 -23.39 -43.53
CA ASP A 76 3.95 -23.63 -42.64
C ASP A 76 3.48 -23.77 -41.17
N TRP A 77 2.81 -24.90 -40.90
CA TRP A 77 2.30 -25.22 -39.57
C TRP A 77 3.41 -25.40 -38.54
N GLU A 78 4.59 -25.87 -38.95
CA GLU A 78 5.75 -26.05 -38.08
C GLU A 78 6.18 -24.71 -37.48
N LYS A 79 6.29 -23.68 -38.31
CA LYS A 79 6.58 -22.32 -37.85
C LYS A 79 5.53 -21.78 -36.88
N LEU A 80 4.23 -22.06 -37.12
CA LEU A 80 3.16 -21.65 -36.20
C LEU A 80 3.34 -22.29 -34.81
N PHE A 81 3.61 -23.60 -34.74
CA PHE A 81 3.82 -24.29 -33.47
C PHE A 81 5.08 -23.81 -32.75
N MET A 82 6.15 -23.50 -33.50
CA MET A 82 7.38 -22.94 -32.94
C MET A 82 7.21 -21.52 -32.39
N MET A 83 6.15 -20.80 -32.79
CA MET A 83 5.84 -19.47 -32.24
C MET A 83 5.11 -19.50 -30.89
N LEU A 84 4.42 -20.59 -30.56
CA LEU A 84 3.69 -20.72 -29.29
C LEU A 84 4.54 -20.63 -28.01
N PRO A 85 5.77 -21.15 -27.94
CA PRO A 85 6.61 -20.98 -26.75
C PRO A 85 7.26 -19.59 -26.65
N ILE A 86 7.24 -18.78 -27.71
CA ILE A 86 7.93 -17.47 -27.75
C ILE A 86 7.50 -16.53 -26.60
N PRO A 87 6.19 -16.37 -26.28
CA PRO A 87 5.77 -15.56 -25.14
C PRO A 87 6.39 -16.02 -23.81
N PHE A 88 6.52 -17.33 -23.58
CA PHE A 88 7.12 -17.86 -22.36
C PHE A 88 8.60 -17.50 -22.27
N ILE A 89 9.35 -17.65 -23.36
CA ILE A 89 10.79 -17.37 -23.40
C ILE A 89 11.06 -15.88 -23.25
N ILE A 90 10.25 -15.03 -23.89
CA ILE A 90 10.49 -13.58 -23.93
C ILE A 90 9.92 -12.87 -22.70
N ILE A 91 8.75 -13.26 -22.20
CA ILE A 91 8.02 -12.52 -21.17
C ILE A 91 8.41 -12.99 -19.76
N ILE A 92 8.52 -14.31 -19.53
CA ILE A 92 8.69 -14.85 -18.17
C ILE A 92 9.98 -14.34 -17.51
N PRO A 93 11.18 -14.48 -18.12
CA PRO A 93 12.42 -14.07 -17.47
C PRO A 93 12.43 -12.58 -17.05
N PRO A 94 12.16 -11.61 -17.94
CA PRO A 94 12.20 -10.20 -17.54
C PRO A 94 11.05 -9.83 -16.59
N ALA A 95 9.87 -10.43 -16.74
CA ALA A 95 8.74 -10.15 -15.83
C ALA A 95 9.05 -10.63 -14.41
N LEU A 96 9.58 -11.84 -14.23
CA LEU A 96 9.96 -12.35 -12.93
C LEU A 96 11.10 -11.55 -12.29
N ILE A 97 12.11 -11.16 -13.07
CA ILE A 97 13.19 -10.28 -12.59
C ILE A 97 12.62 -8.93 -12.13
N GLY A 98 11.74 -8.32 -12.94
CA GLY A 98 11.10 -7.05 -12.62
C GLY A 98 10.24 -7.15 -11.36
N LEU A 99 9.44 -8.21 -11.23
CA LEU A 99 8.63 -8.47 -10.04
C LEU A 99 9.50 -8.73 -8.81
N TYR A 100 10.58 -9.50 -8.92
CA TYR A 100 11.52 -9.76 -7.83
C TYR A 100 12.17 -8.47 -7.35
N TYR A 101 12.65 -7.65 -8.29
CA TYR A 101 13.27 -6.37 -8.00
C TYR A 101 12.28 -5.44 -7.27
N LYS A 102 11.02 -5.42 -7.70
CA LYS A 102 9.96 -4.63 -7.06
C LYS A 102 9.60 -5.15 -5.66
N SER A 103 9.46 -6.46 -5.49
CA SER A 103 8.99 -7.07 -4.23
C SER A 103 10.05 -7.13 -3.15
N PHE A 104 11.33 -7.31 -3.50
CA PHE A 104 12.40 -7.48 -2.51
C PHE A 104 13.44 -6.37 -2.53
N ILE A 105 13.93 -5.96 -3.71
CA ILE A 105 15.06 -5.03 -3.78
C ILE A 105 14.62 -3.59 -3.47
N ILE A 106 13.58 -3.11 -4.15
CA ILE A 106 12.99 -1.78 -3.87
C ILE A 106 12.49 -1.74 -2.43
N THR A 107 11.82 -2.79 -1.97
CA THR A 107 11.23 -2.86 -0.64
C THR A 107 12.29 -2.86 0.47
N ARG A 108 13.44 -3.52 0.28
CA ARG A 108 14.59 -3.38 1.20
C ARG A 108 15.15 -1.97 1.26
N ARG A 109 15.13 -1.20 0.16
CA ARG A 109 15.52 0.22 0.20
C ARG A 109 14.53 1.04 1.00
N ILE A 110 13.23 0.71 0.93
CA ILE A 110 12.19 1.34 1.74
C ILE A 110 12.37 0.99 3.21
N GLU A 111 12.61 -0.28 3.53
CA GLU A 111 12.90 -0.75 4.90
C GLU A 111 14.03 0.07 5.54
N ARG A 112 15.15 0.24 4.83
CA ARG A 112 16.28 1.04 5.32
C ARG A 112 15.89 2.50 5.59
N LYS A 113 14.98 3.08 4.80
CA LYS A 113 14.49 4.44 5.02
C LYS A 113 13.60 4.52 6.26
N LEU A 114 12.71 3.55 6.45
CA LEU A 114 11.85 3.48 7.63
C LEU A 114 12.69 3.29 8.90
N ARG A 115 13.65 2.36 8.88
CA ARG A 115 14.55 2.14 10.00
C ARG A 115 15.33 3.41 10.37
N ARG A 116 15.94 4.09 9.38
CA ARG A 116 16.62 5.38 9.61
C ARG A 116 15.69 6.45 10.16
N PHE A 117 14.44 6.50 9.69
CA PHE A 117 13.46 7.43 10.20
C PHE A 117 13.15 7.17 11.69
N ILE A 118 12.91 5.91 12.05
CA ILE A 118 12.67 5.52 13.45
C ILE A 118 13.91 5.87 14.31
N GLU A 119 15.10 5.47 13.89
CA GLU A 119 16.35 5.73 14.63
C GLU A 119 16.64 7.23 14.82
N GLN A 120 16.38 8.04 13.80
CA GLN A 120 16.72 9.47 13.81
C GLN A 120 15.66 10.33 14.52
N TYR A 121 14.38 10.04 14.29
CA TYR A 121 13.28 10.90 14.73
C TYR A 121 12.52 10.34 15.92
N LEU A 122 12.60 9.03 16.20
CA LEU A 122 11.89 8.35 17.29
C LEU A 122 12.87 7.57 18.19
N PRO A 123 13.88 8.24 18.78
CA PRO A 123 14.92 7.56 19.55
C PRO A 123 14.39 6.84 20.81
N GLU A 124 13.23 7.27 21.32
CA GLU A 124 12.57 6.70 22.50
C GLU A 124 11.63 5.53 22.16
N ALA A 125 11.51 5.17 20.88
CA ALA A 125 10.68 4.06 20.44
C ALA A 125 11.20 2.73 21.01
N THR A 126 10.30 1.97 21.62
CA THR A 126 10.55 0.62 22.16
C THR A 126 9.72 -0.42 21.40
N ASN A 127 9.95 -1.71 21.68
CA ASN A 127 9.21 -2.82 21.05
C ASN A 127 9.06 -2.72 19.53
N ILE A 128 10.16 -2.37 18.84
CA ILE A 128 10.18 -2.17 17.39
C ILE A 128 9.99 -3.52 16.68
N ARG A 129 8.77 -3.79 16.25
CA ARG A 129 8.35 -5.02 15.58
C ARG A 129 8.18 -4.78 14.09
N LYS A 130 8.91 -5.55 13.29
CA LYS A 130 8.78 -5.52 11.83
C LYS A 130 7.59 -6.39 11.41
N ILE A 131 6.52 -5.78 10.91
CA ILE A 131 5.43 -6.55 10.26
C ILE A 131 5.86 -6.92 8.83
N THR A 132 6.37 -5.95 8.07
CA THR A 132 6.76 -6.15 6.67
C THR A 132 8.01 -5.36 6.33
N LEU A 133 8.46 -5.40 5.07
CA LEU A 133 9.55 -4.55 4.59
C LEU A 133 9.15 -3.06 4.45
N THR A 134 7.85 -2.73 4.56
CA THR A 134 7.33 -1.37 4.40
C THR A 134 6.57 -0.83 5.62
N ASN A 135 6.54 -1.57 6.74
CA ASN A 135 5.92 -1.09 7.97
C ASN A 135 6.50 -1.75 9.23
N TYR A 136 6.39 -1.02 10.33
CA TYR A 136 6.81 -1.39 11.66
C TYR A 136 5.69 -1.03 12.64
N LEU A 137 5.55 -1.81 13.70
CA LEU A 137 4.88 -1.37 14.94
C LEU A 137 5.96 -0.98 15.93
N ILE A 138 5.74 0.10 16.65
CA ILE A 138 6.62 0.58 17.71
C ILE A 138 5.77 1.04 18.89
N ASP A 139 6.29 0.88 20.10
CA ASP A 139 5.72 1.53 21.28
C ASP A 139 6.44 2.86 21.48
N TYR A 140 5.69 3.95 21.55
CA TYR A 140 6.20 5.31 21.72
C TYR A 140 5.28 6.08 22.66
N GLN A 141 5.83 6.58 23.78
CA GLN A 141 5.06 7.27 24.83
C GLN A 141 3.80 6.51 25.25
N GLU A 142 3.97 5.23 25.60
CA GLU A 142 2.91 4.30 26.06
C GLU A 142 1.83 3.93 25.03
N GLN A 143 1.87 4.49 23.82
CA GLN A 143 0.96 4.17 22.72
C GLN A 143 1.68 3.39 21.63
N GLU A 144 0.96 2.48 20.96
CA GLU A 144 1.50 1.76 19.81
C GLU A 144 1.26 2.55 18.53
N LEU A 145 2.34 2.79 17.77
CA LEU A 145 2.31 3.47 16.48
C LEU A 145 2.69 2.53 15.35
N GLU A 146 1.97 2.63 14.24
CA GLU A 146 2.37 2.04 12.96
C GLU A 146 3.23 3.03 12.18
N VAL A 147 4.49 2.69 11.91
CA VAL A 147 5.36 3.45 11.03
C VAL A 147 5.45 2.76 9.68
N ALA A 148 4.84 3.35 8.65
CA ALA A 148 4.70 2.75 7.33
C ALA A 148 5.17 3.64 6.19
N PHE A 149 5.50 3.04 5.06
CA PHE A 149 5.77 3.76 3.82
C PHE A 149 4.52 3.82 2.93
N TYR A 150 4.15 5.03 2.51
CA TYR A 150 2.94 5.26 1.72
C TYR A 150 3.24 5.94 0.39
N ILE A 151 2.53 5.55 -0.67
CA ILE A 151 2.58 6.22 -1.97
C ILE A 151 1.20 6.77 -2.30
N GLU A 152 1.08 8.09 -2.34
CA GLU A 152 -0.09 8.76 -2.88
C GLU A 152 0.04 8.91 -4.40
N ARG A 153 -1.02 8.60 -5.14
CA ARG A 153 -1.08 8.81 -6.59
C ARG A 153 -2.09 9.91 -6.87
N LYS A 154 -1.63 11.02 -7.45
CA LYS A 154 -2.50 12.12 -7.86
C LYS A 154 -2.35 12.34 -9.36
N TYR A 155 -3.48 12.37 -10.07
CA TYR A 155 -3.48 12.71 -11.48
C TYR A 155 -3.21 14.21 -11.61
N ASN A 156 -2.17 14.57 -12.35
CA ASN A 156 -1.88 15.95 -12.65
C ASN A 156 -2.51 16.29 -14.00
N GLU A 157 -3.63 17.03 -13.96
CA GLU A 157 -4.38 17.41 -15.16
C GLU A 157 -3.52 18.21 -16.14
N LYS A 158 -2.69 19.14 -15.65
CA LYS A 158 -1.81 19.98 -16.48
C LYS A 158 -0.77 19.17 -17.24
N LYS A 159 -0.19 18.16 -16.59
CA LYS A 159 0.83 17.28 -17.17
C LYS A 159 0.25 16.01 -17.81
N LYS A 160 -1.08 15.84 -17.78
CA LYS A 160 -1.82 14.63 -18.20
C LYS A 160 -1.14 13.34 -17.74
N LYS A 161 -0.64 13.31 -16.50
CA LYS A 161 0.17 12.21 -16.00
C LYS A 161 -0.08 11.95 -14.52
N LEU A 162 -0.10 10.68 -14.16
CA LEU A 162 -0.16 10.23 -12.78
C LEU A 162 1.17 10.54 -12.06
N GLN A 163 1.11 11.39 -11.05
CA GLN A 163 2.25 11.70 -10.19
C GLN A 163 2.21 10.84 -8.93
N LYS A 164 3.41 10.41 -8.49
CA LYS A 164 3.59 9.57 -7.30
C LYS A 164 4.30 10.39 -6.23
N PHE A 165 3.64 10.57 -5.09
CA PHE A 165 4.20 11.23 -3.91
C PHE A 165 4.47 10.16 -2.86
N LYS A 166 5.68 10.19 -2.29
CA LYS A 166 6.14 9.16 -1.33
C LYS A 166 6.23 9.77 0.05
N PHE A 167 5.69 9.06 1.03
CA PHE A 167 5.62 9.51 2.42
C PHE A 167 6.10 8.42 3.35
N ILE A 168 6.64 8.82 4.49
CA ILE A 168 6.61 8.00 5.71
C ILE A 168 5.38 8.43 6.49
N VAL A 169 4.65 7.47 7.02
CA VAL A 169 3.41 7.67 7.76
C VAL A 169 3.58 7.11 9.15
N CYS A 170 3.18 7.87 10.17
CA CYS A 170 3.02 7.37 11.53
C CYS A 170 1.52 7.33 11.83
N GLY A 171 0.99 6.15 12.14
CA GLY A 171 -0.43 5.91 12.34
C GLY A 171 -0.73 5.48 13.77
N LEU A 172 -1.78 6.04 14.35
CA LEU A 172 -2.34 5.68 15.64
C LEU A 172 -3.74 5.09 15.43
N HIS A 173 -3.88 3.79 15.66
CA HIS A 173 -5.15 3.09 15.53
C HIS A 173 -6.03 3.33 16.76
N TYR A 174 -7.33 3.50 16.55
CA TYR A 174 -8.25 3.80 17.64
C TYR A 174 -9.64 3.17 17.43
N THR A 175 -10.37 3.02 18.53
CA THR A 175 -11.81 2.71 18.57
C THR A 175 -12.56 3.71 19.45
N THR A 176 -13.88 3.75 19.30
CA THR A 176 -14.78 4.41 20.24
C THR A 176 -15.23 3.42 21.32
N ARG A 177 -15.86 3.93 22.38
CA ARG A 177 -16.51 3.09 23.39
C ARG A 177 -17.68 2.33 22.76
N ASP A 178 -17.98 1.13 23.26
CA ASP A 178 -19.10 0.33 22.77
C ASP A 178 -20.42 1.10 22.83
N GLY A 179 -21.09 1.21 21.69
CA GLY A 179 -22.35 1.95 21.56
C GLY A 179 -22.20 3.47 21.35
N ASP A 180 -20.97 4.00 21.29
CA ASP A 180 -20.73 5.39 20.96
C ASP A 180 -20.65 5.60 19.44
N TYR A 181 -21.72 6.19 18.90
CA TYR A 181 -21.85 6.53 17.48
C TYR A 181 -21.62 8.03 17.20
N SER A 182 -21.16 8.80 18.19
CA SER A 182 -20.92 10.25 18.02
C SER A 182 -19.74 10.53 17.09
N ILE A 183 -18.76 9.62 17.04
CA ILE A 183 -17.55 9.74 16.21
C ILE A 183 -17.61 8.84 14.97
N ILE A 184 -17.97 7.57 15.16
CA ILE A 184 -18.15 6.60 14.07
C ILE A 184 -19.63 6.26 13.99
N GLY A 185 -20.30 6.73 12.94
CA GLY A 185 -21.72 6.46 12.73
C GLY A 185 -22.00 4.98 12.48
N GLN A 186 -23.28 4.60 12.53
CA GLN A 186 -23.75 3.22 12.35
C GLN A 186 -23.35 2.59 11.00
N ASN A 187 -23.03 3.42 10.00
CA ASN A 187 -22.54 2.99 8.69
C ASN A 187 -21.01 2.79 8.61
N ASN A 188 -20.32 2.78 9.76
CA ASN A 188 -18.87 2.69 9.88
C ASN A 188 -18.13 3.82 9.12
N GLN A 189 -18.68 5.03 9.18
CA GLN A 189 -18.07 6.26 8.65
C GLN A 189 -17.96 7.30 9.76
N LEU A 190 -16.96 8.18 9.64
CA LEU A 190 -16.85 9.33 10.53
C LEU A 190 -18.10 10.21 10.43
N THR A 191 -18.64 10.64 11.57
CA THR A 191 -19.77 11.56 11.61
C THR A 191 -19.35 12.94 11.09
N LYS A 192 -20.33 13.71 10.60
CA LYS A 192 -20.08 15.09 10.16
C LYS A 192 -19.67 16.00 11.31
N GLU A 193 -20.24 15.75 12.50
CA GLU A 193 -19.96 16.50 13.74
C GLU A 193 -18.50 16.31 14.15
N PHE A 194 -18.04 15.06 14.26
CA PHE A 194 -16.64 14.79 14.57
C PHE A 194 -15.68 15.39 13.53
N LEU A 195 -16.00 15.27 12.23
CA LEU A 195 -15.18 15.90 11.20
C LEU A 195 -15.13 17.42 11.37
N HIS A 196 -16.25 18.06 11.71
CA HIS A 196 -16.31 19.49 11.96
C HIS A 196 -15.42 19.89 13.15
N ASP A 197 -15.51 19.16 14.27
CA ASP A 197 -14.71 19.41 15.46
C ASP A 197 -13.21 19.21 15.20
N TRP A 198 -12.85 18.16 14.45
CA TRP A 198 -11.49 17.95 13.95
C TRP A 198 -11.01 19.13 13.11
N PHE A 199 -11.81 19.61 12.15
CA PHE A 199 -11.41 20.73 11.30
C PHE A 199 -11.23 22.03 12.09
N ILE A 200 -12.09 22.30 13.08
CA ILE A 200 -11.94 23.47 13.95
C ILE A 200 -10.64 23.36 14.73
N TYR A 201 -10.39 22.22 15.36
CA TYR A 201 -9.18 21.97 16.13
C TYR A 201 -7.90 22.11 15.28
N ALA A 202 -7.89 21.49 14.10
CA ALA A 202 -6.72 21.46 13.23
C ALA A 202 -6.39 22.83 12.61
N LYS A 203 -7.39 23.70 12.43
CA LYS A 203 -7.23 25.01 11.78
C LYS A 203 -6.25 25.93 12.51
N GLU A 204 -6.19 25.83 13.83
CA GLU A 204 -5.38 26.72 14.67
C GLU A 204 -3.96 26.20 14.92
N LYS A 205 -3.64 24.97 14.46
CA LYS A 205 -2.41 24.26 14.80
C LYS A 205 -1.61 23.88 13.55
N PRO A 206 -0.48 24.56 13.27
CA PRO A 206 0.36 24.26 12.11
C PRO A 206 0.82 22.79 12.01
N HIS A 207 1.06 22.14 13.14
CA HIS A 207 1.52 20.75 13.21
C HIS A 207 0.43 19.73 12.85
N CYS A 208 -0.85 20.11 12.99
CA CYS A 208 -2.00 19.29 12.57
C CYS A 208 -2.17 19.24 11.04
N HIS A 209 -1.54 20.13 10.27
CA HIS A 209 -1.60 20.09 8.80
C HIS A 209 -1.02 18.80 8.20
N ASN A 210 -0.16 18.11 8.96
CA ASN A 210 0.41 16.82 8.55
C ASN A 210 -0.43 15.64 9.01
N ILE A 211 -1.44 15.85 9.87
CA ILE A 211 -2.31 14.83 10.45
C ILE A 211 -3.58 14.72 9.63
N TYR A 212 -4.03 13.49 9.44
CA TYR A 212 -5.23 13.14 8.73
C TYR A 212 -6.00 12.11 9.53
N VAL A 213 -7.32 12.10 9.35
CA VAL A 213 -8.23 11.22 10.08
C VAL A 213 -8.97 10.28 9.12
N SER A 214 -9.19 9.05 9.57
CA SER A 214 -9.96 7.99 8.92
C SER A 214 -10.74 7.21 9.99
N THR A 215 -11.72 6.40 9.60
CA THR A 215 -12.69 5.74 10.49
C THR A 215 -12.09 5.07 11.74
N GLN A 216 -10.84 4.60 11.71
CA GLN A 216 -10.18 3.94 12.84
C GLN A 216 -8.69 4.29 12.96
N LEU A 217 -8.26 5.38 12.33
CA LEU A 217 -6.84 5.71 12.22
C LEU A 217 -6.64 7.21 12.13
N PHE A 218 -5.86 7.76 13.06
CA PHE A 218 -5.17 9.02 12.83
C PHE A 218 -3.80 8.74 12.25
N PHE A 219 -3.36 9.54 11.29
CA PHE A 219 -2.02 9.36 10.75
C PHE A 219 -1.37 10.65 10.32
N ALA A 220 -0.08 10.78 10.64
CA ALA A 220 0.78 11.86 10.21
C ALA A 220 1.54 11.47 8.93
N LYS A 221 1.62 12.38 7.95
CA LYS A 221 2.40 12.16 6.70
C LYS A 221 3.65 13.03 6.66
N PHE A 222 4.78 12.39 6.38
CA PHE A 222 6.09 13.03 6.20
C PHE A 222 6.59 12.82 4.78
N PRO A 223 6.56 13.86 3.91
CA PRO A 223 6.98 13.75 2.51
C PRO A 223 8.48 13.47 2.38
N LEU A 224 8.83 12.45 1.59
CA LEU A 224 10.23 12.09 1.31
C LEU A 224 10.89 12.96 0.24
N SER A 225 10.14 13.86 -0.40
CA SER A 225 10.66 14.80 -1.40
C SER A 225 11.32 16.03 -0.78
N THR A 226 11.11 16.26 0.51
CA THR A 226 11.63 17.41 1.26
C THR A 226 12.48 16.92 2.42
N THR A 227 13.39 17.76 2.90
CA THR A 227 14.13 17.50 4.13
C THR A 227 13.13 17.40 5.29
N ILE A 228 13.14 16.27 6.00
CA ILE A 228 12.29 16.08 7.18
C ILE A 228 12.95 16.80 8.36
N VAL A 229 12.26 17.80 8.90
CA VAL A 229 12.71 18.61 10.05
C VAL A 229 12.30 17.92 11.35
N ARG A 230 13.24 17.79 12.29
CA ARG A 230 13.02 17.02 13.52
C ARG A 230 11.96 17.64 14.41
N GLU A 231 11.96 18.96 14.60
CA GLU A 231 10.94 19.63 15.40
C GLU A 231 9.53 19.42 14.83
N THR A 232 9.41 19.40 13.50
CA THR A 232 8.11 19.14 12.84
C THR A 232 7.61 17.73 13.12
N VAL A 233 8.50 16.72 13.10
CA VAL A 233 8.12 15.35 13.42
C VAL A 233 7.67 15.24 14.88
N ASN A 234 8.45 15.78 15.81
CA ASN A 234 8.14 15.71 17.24
C ASN A 234 6.79 16.35 17.55
N HIS A 235 6.58 17.61 17.15
CA HIS A 235 5.31 18.29 17.43
C HIS A 235 4.11 17.66 16.71
N THR A 236 4.29 17.17 15.48
CA THR A 236 3.21 16.45 14.79
C THR A 236 2.87 15.13 15.51
N LEU A 237 3.85 14.45 16.11
CA LEU A 237 3.59 13.21 16.85
C LEU A 237 3.00 13.46 18.24
N GLU A 238 3.44 14.50 18.96
CA GLU A 238 2.79 14.95 20.19
C GLU A 238 1.31 15.22 19.97
N GLU A 239 0.98 15.98 18.91
CA GLU A 239 -0.40 16.21 18.51
C GLU A 239 -1.11 14.91 18.11
N LEU A 240 -0.45 14.02 17.36
CA LEU A 240 -1.04 12.73 16.96
C LEU A 240 -1.46 11.89 18.17
N LEU A 241 -0.60 11.77 19.18
CA LEU A 241 -0.85 10.99 20.40
C LEU A 241 -1.95 11.63 21.24
N TYR A 242 -1.95 12.97 21.33
CA TYR A 242 -2.96 13.73 22.04
C TYR A 242 -4.36 13.62 21.42
N MET A 243 -4.49 13.19 20.14
CA MET A 243 -5.80 13.06 19.49
C MET A 243 -6.71 12.07 20.20
N THR A 244 -6.14 11.00 20.75
CA THR A 244 -6.93 10.00 21.46
C THR A 244 -7.54 10.57 22.74
N GLU A 245 -6.77 11.34 23.51
CA GLU A 245 -7.26 12.05 24.68
C GLU A 245 -8.27 13.15 24.31
N LYS A 246 -7.95 13.96 23.29
CA LYS A 246 -8.74 15.11 22.87
C LYS A 246 -10.17 14.73 22.45
N PHE A 247 -10.32 13.58 21.80
CA PHE A 247 -11.60 13.11 21.26
C PHE A 247 -12.18 11.92 22.02
N ASP A 248 -11.69 11.62 23.24
CA ASP A 248 -12.13 10.48 24.08
C ASP A 248 -12.15 9.14 23.33
N LEU A 249 -11.06 8.87 22.60
CA LEU A 249 -10.86 7.65 21.83
C LEU A 249 -9.99 6.66 22.58
N ILE A 250 -10.25 5.37 22.34
CA ILE A 250 -9.47 4.27 22.91
C ILE A 250 -8.40 3.87 21.91
N PRO A 251 -7.10 4.06 22.19
CA PRO A 251 -6.04 3.56 21.32
C PRO A 251 -6.06 2.03 21.24
N ILE A 252 -5.93 1.50 20.04
CA ILE A 252 -5.90 0.05 19.80
C ILE A 252 -4.45 -0.38 19.58
N LYS A 253 -4.01 -1.38 20.34
CA LYS A 253 -2.80 -2.14 19.98
C LYS A 253 -3.16 -3.10 18.84
N ALA A 254 -2.42 -3.03 17.75
CA ALA A 254 -2.51 -3.98 16.66
C ALA A 254 -2.20 -5.39 17.18
N ILE A 255 -3.26 -6.16 17.42
CA ILE A 255 -3.15 -7.58 17.77
C ILE A 255 -2.71 -8.31 16.50
N LEU A 256 -1.41 -8.55 16.37
CA LEU A 256 -0.90 -9.56 15.45
C LEU A 256 -1.35 -10.91 16.02
N LYS A 257 -2.32 -11.56 15.37
CA LYS A 257 -2.55 -12.99 15.59
C LYS A 257 -1.28 -13.71 15.12
N GLU A 258 -0.56 -14.30 16.07
CA GLU A 258 0.55 -15.24 15.80
C GLU A 258 0.07 -16.47 15.02
#